data_AF-A0A7K4ADC5-F1
#
_entry.id   AF-A0A7K4ADC5-F1
#
_cell.length_a   1.000
_cell.length_b   1.000
_cell.length_c   1.000
_cell.angle_alpha   90.00
_cell.angle_beta   90.00
_cell.angle_gamma   90.00
#
_symmetry.space_group_name_H-M   'P 1'
#
loop_
_entity.id
_entity.type
_entity.pdbx_description
1 polymer ?
#
loop_
_entity_poly.entity_id
_entity_poly.type
_entity_poly.pdbx_seq_one_letter_code
_entity_poly.pdbx_strand_id
1 'polypeptide(L)' 'MNQVYVCKECGLELKVVKECDECGTEEHSAACGCAEGCSFDCCGNPMTLKS' A
#
# COMPACT_ATOMS: atom_id res chain seq x y z
N MET A 1 11.27 -7.28 -3.98
CA MET A 1 10.07 -7.38 -3.13
C MET A 1 8.94 -8.04 -3.91
N ASN A 2 8.13 -8.90 -3.29
CA ASN A 2 6.89 -9.48 -3.87
C ASN A 2 5.74 -9.30 -2.86
N GLN A 3 5.56 -8.08 -2.35
CA GLN A 3 4.51 -7.77 -1.40
C GLN A 3 3.15 -7.85 -2.10
N VAL A 4 2.24 -8.65 -1.53
CA VAL A 4 0.86 -8.74 -1.99
C VAL A 4 -0.01 -8.22 -0.87
N TYR A 5 -0.89 -7.27 -1.15
CA TYR A 5 -1.90 -6.76 -0.23
C TYR A 5 -3.24 -7.40 -0.53
N VAL A 6 -3.97 -7.81 0.50
CA VAL A 6 -5.29 -8.45 0.39
C VAL A 6 -6.34 -7.62 1.11
N CYS A 7 -7.44 -7.35 0.42
CA CYS A 7 -8.67 -6.88 1.04
C CYS A 7 -9.46 -8.10 1.54
N LYS A 8 -9.71 -8.18 2.85
CA LYS A 8 -10.44 -9.30 3.46
C LYS A 8 -11.95 -9.25 3.22
N GLU A 9 -12.48 -8.12 2.77
CA GLU A 9 -13.92 -7.95 2.57
C GLU A 9 -14.36 -8.42 1.19
N CYS A 10 -13.64 -8.01 0.13
CA CYS A 10 -13.98 -8.38 -1.25
C CYS A 10 -13.05 -9.45 -1.86
N GLY A 11 -11.94 -9.79 -1.19
CA GLY A 11 -10.97 -10.78 -1.68
C GLY A 11 -10.00 -10.25 -2.74
N LEU A 12 -9.96 -8.93 -2.97
CA LEU A 12 -9.06 -8.30 -3.95
C LEU A 12 -7.60 -8.39 -3.51
N GLU A 13 -6.72 -8.77 -4.43
CA GLU A 13 -5.28 -8.91 -4.20
C GLU A 13 -4.49 -7.92 -5.07
N LEU A 14 -3.63 -7.13 -4.46
CA LEU A 14 -2.74 -6.17 -5.14
C LEU A 14 -1.30 -6.63 -4.97
N LYS A 15 -0.59 -6.83 -6.09
CA LYS A 15 0.85 -7.12 -6.06
C LYS A 15 1.64 -5.85 -6.31
N VAL A 16 2.54 -5.50 -5.40
CA VAL A 16 3.49 -4.40 -5.58
C VAL A 16 4.51 -4.81 -6.63
N VAL A 17 4.44 -4.21 -7.81
CA VAL A 17 5.37 -4.43 -8.92
C VAL A 17 6.55 -3.47 -8.89
N LYS A 18 6.35 -2.29 -8.30
CA LYS A 18 7.37 -1.27 -8.08
C LYS A 18 6.96 -0.45 -6.87
N GLU A 19 7.85 -0.37 -5.90
CA GLU A 19 7.68 0.49 -4.72
C GLU A 19 8.48 1.77 -4.96
N CYS A 20 7.99 2.90 -4.47
CA CYS A 20 8.82 4.09 -4.37
C CYS A 20 9.78 3.89 -3.19
N ASP A 21 11.08 4.10 -3.38
CA ASP A 21 12.10 3.95 -2.32
C ASP A 21 11.81 4.81 -1.06
N GLU A 22 10.92 5.79 -1.18
CA GLU A 22 10.53 6.75 -0.16
C GLU A 22 9.28 6.32 0.65
N CYS A 23 8.62 5.23 0.27
CA CYS A 23 7.50 4.65 1.02
C CYS A 23 8.04 3.75 2.15
N GLY A 24 7.85 4.16 3.41
CA GLY A 24 8.26 3.39 4.60
C GLY A 24 9.19 4.13 5.56
N THR A 25 9.69 5.30 5.17
CA THR A 25 10.33 6.25 6.09
C THR A 25 9.30 7.30 6.52
N GLU A 26 9.12 7.47 7.82
CA GLU A 26 8.11 8.34 8.46
C GLU A 26 8.22 9.84 8.05
N GLU A 27 9.25 10.20 7.30
CA GLU A 27 9.63 11.59 6.98
C GLU A 27 9.22 12.05 5.56
N HIS A 28 8.81 11.16 4.65
CA HIS A 28 8.71 11.50 3.21
C HIS A 28 7.37 11.19 2.51
N SER A 29 6.25 11.37 3.21
CA SER A 29 4.90 11.41 2.60
C SER A 29 4.68 12.61 1.63
N ALA A 30 5.66 13.51 1.48
CA ALA A 30 5.53 14.74 0.68
C ALA A 30 6.16 14.65 -0.73
N ALA A 31 7.04 13.67 -1.00
CA ALA A 31 7.73 13.52 -2.29
C ALA A 31 7.00 12.59 -3.26
N CYS A 32 6.31 11.58 -2.73
CA CYS A 32 5.29 10.86 -3.46
C CYS A 32 4.14 11.84 -3.66
N GLY A 33 3.73 12.15 -4.90
CA GLY A 33 2.46 12.88 -5.18
C GLY A 33 1.19 12.14 -4.71
N CYS A 34 1.39 11.15 -3.84
CA CYS A 34 0.48 10.30 -3.13
C CYS A 34 0.02 11.13 -1.93
N ALA A 35 -1.01 11.96 -2.13
CA ALA A 35 -1.55 12.88 -1.13
C ALA A 35 -2.10 12.18 0.14
N GLU A 36 -2.28 10.87 0.06
CA GLU A 36 -2.67 9.97 1.14
C GLU A 36 -1.50 9.00 1.32
N GLY A 37 -1.13 8.68 2.57
CA GLY A 37 0.08 7.92 2.89
C GLY A 37 0.21 6.61 2.11
N CYS A 38 1.36 5.93 2.20
CA CYS A 38 1.61 4.66 1.50
C CYS A 38 0.77 3.47 2.03
N SER A 39 -0.51 3.69 2.36
CA SER A 39 -1.53 2.68 2.61
C SER A 39 -2.30 2.40 1.32
N PHE A 40 -2.59 1.12 1.09
CA PHE A 40 -3.54 0.72 0.05
C PHE A 40 -4.88 0.54 0.71
N ASP A 41 -5.86 1.38 0.40
CA ASP A 41 -7.21 1.31 0.97
C ASP A 41 -8.18 0.68 -0.02
N CYS A 42 -8.96 -0.31 0.43
CA CYS A 42 -9.96 -1.00 -0.37
C CYS A 42 -11.19 -1.30 0.49
N CYS A 43 -12.40 -1.05 -0.03
CA CYS A 43 -13.66 -1.17 0.71
C CYS A 43 -13.77 -0.24 1.93
N GLY A 44 -13.00 0.86 1.97
CA GLY A 44 -13.00 1.80 3.10
C GLY A 44 -12.15 1.35 4.28
N ASN A 45 -11.39 0.26 4.13
CA ASN A 45 -10.43 -0.24 5.10
C ASN A 45 -9.04 -0.38 4.48
N PRO A 46 -7.96 -0.20 5.26
CA PRO A 46 -6.60 -0.45 4.78
C PRO A 46 -6.40 -1.94 4.51
N MET A 47 -5.83 -2.25 3.35
CA MET A 47 -5.51 -3.60 2.93
C MET A 47 -4.38 -4.18 3.78
N THR A 48 -4.41 -5.50 4.00
CA THR A 48 -3.42 -6.19 4.83
C THR A 48 -2.34 -6.81 3.96
N LEU A 49 -1.08 -6.74 4.37
CA LEU A 49 -0.02 -7.51 3.73
C LEU A 49 -0.32 -9.02 3.85
N LYS A 50 -0.29 -9.72 2.72
CA LYS A 50 -0.36 -11.18 2.63
C LYS A 50 1.06 -11.71 2.87
N SER A 51 1.31 -12.17 4.10
CA SER A 51 2.54 -12.84 4.51
C SER A 51 2.76 -14.17 3.77
#